data_AF-A0A956Q720-F1
#
_entry.id   AF-A0A956Q720-F1
#
_cell.length_a   1.000
_cell.length_b   1.000
_cell.length_c   1.000
_cell.angle_alpha   90.00
_cell.angle_beta   90.00
_cell.angle_gamma   90.00
#
_symmetry.space_group_name_H-M   'P 1'
#
loop_
_entity.id
_entity.type
_entity.pdbx_description
1 polymer ?
#
loop_
_entity_poly.entity_id
_entity_poly.type
_entity_poly.pdbx_seq_one_letter_code
_entity_poly.pdbx_strand_id
1 'polypeptide(L)'
;ILEGLLIAIGDLDNVIDLIRNADSADTARQELMSKYSLDLDQANAILEMQLRRLTGLEREKITAEHNDLIVKIKEYKAILSSRQRVLGIIKDELGELKTRFGEDRKTEIVPEEDNELDMEDLTPNEPMVIFITRMGYIKRISLDTFERQKRATRGKGGIKTKDEDDVVHFFTANNHDKVLFFSDKGEAYQKKVYQVPESGRQAKGTPLINIVPIGQDDKISAVIPIAKEVSKDMPEGSTLMMLTHKGWIKRIDLSHFENMVRSGIISINIEDGDRLLGVAYCQPNDYVILGTANGMAIRFAIDDLRPLGRTARGVTSMKMRDDDHLVDFSIVKNEDVDKAQVLVITTDGYGKRTPALEFRPQNRGGIGLISTKFKNLNSRVANLQVVNDNDELMIVSANGVVVRLKAKSISTQSRSATGVRVQNLDASDHVASVTKIATLDEEASTGTTPPEEIPAEGLTGTKANDVPPAPVVKPKASPSTPSTSAEPDEA
;
A
#
# COMPACT_ATOMS: atom_id res chain seq x y z
N ILE A 1 -45.54 36.54 39.83
CA ILE A 1 -46.80 37.29 39.58
C ILE A 1 -48.06 36.44 39.76
N LEU A 2 -48.37 35.47 38.88
CA LEU A 2 -49.61 34.67 39.01
C LEU A 2 -49.73 33.91 40.34
N GLU A 3 -48.61 33.37 40.85
CA GLU A 3 -48.56 32.73 42.17
C GLU A 3 -48.94 33.70 43.29
N GLY A 4 -48.41 34.93 43.28
CA GLY A 4 -48.79 35.98 44.22
C GLY A 4 -50.26 36.40 44.10
N LEU A 5 -50.81 36.49 42.88
CA LEU A 5 -52.24 36.75 42.66
C LEU A 5 -53.12 35.61 43.20
N LEU A 6 -52.70 34.35 43.05
CA LEU A 6 -53.43 33.19 43.59
C LEU A 6 -53.41 33.16 45.12
N ILE A 7 -52.27 33.50 45.75
CA ILE A 7 -52.16 33.65 47.21
C ILE A 7 -53.13 34.74 47.68
N ALA A 8 -53.14 35.90 47.02
CA ALA A 8 -54.02 37.01 47.38
C ALA A 8 -55.50 36.69 47.20
N ILE A 9 -55.85 35.98 46.12
CA ILE A 9 -57.23 35.55 45.86
C ILE A 9 -57.67 34.45 46.87
N GLY A 10 -56.73 33.60 47.33
CA GLY A 10 -56.96 32.56 48.33
C GLY A 10 -57.26 33.10 49.74
N ASP A 11 -56.76 34.28 50.08
CA ASP A 11 -56.93 34.94 51.38
C ASP A 11 -57.42 36.40 51.24
N LEU A 12 -58.45 36.58 50.41
CA LEU A 12 -58.89 37.89 49.93
C LEU A 12 -59.29 38.86 51.04
N ASP A 13 -60.07 38.40 52.03
CA ASP A 13 -60.63 39.27 53.06
C ASP A 13 -59.51 39.89 53.92
N ASN A 14 -58.51 39.08 54.30
CA ASN A 14 -57.35 39.53 55.05
C ASN A 14 -56.46 40.47 54.23
N VAL A 15 -56.32 40.25 52.92
CA VAL A 15 -55.58 41.13 52.01
C VAL A 15 -56.30 42.48 51.85
N ILE A 16 -57.63 42.49 51.71
CA ILE A 16 -58.41 43.72 51.62
C ILE A 16 -58.35 44.51 52.93
N ASP A 17 -58.48 43.84 54.07
CA ASP A 17 -58.42 44.50 55.39
C ASP A 17 -57.02 45.09 55.66
N LEU A 18 -55.96 44.39 55.24
CA LEU A 18 -54.59 44.92 55.30
C LEU A 18 -54.45 46.17 54.43
N ILE A 19 -54.91 46.14 53.17
CA ILE A 19 -54.82 47.29 52.26
C ILE A 19 -55.68 48.47 52.77
N ARG A 20 -56.85 48.21 53.36
CA ARG A 20 -57.77 49.25 53.86
C ARG A 20 -57.23 49.96 55.10
N ASN A 21 -56.49 49.25 55.96
CA ASN A 21 -55.95 49.79 57.21
C ASN A 21 -54.55 50.40 57.05
N ALA A 22 -53.91 50.25 55.90
CA ALA A 22 -52.60 50.82 55.62
C ALA A 22 -52.69 52.32 55.27
N ASP A 23 -51.78 53.13 55.82
CA ASP A 23 -51.77 54.59 55.63
C ASP A 23 -51.44 55.06 54.20
N SER A 24 -50.81 54.20 53.39
CA SER A 24 -50.40 54.50 52.00
C SER A 24 -50.24 53.23 51.15
N ALA A 25 -50.18 53.38 49.82
CA ALA A 25 -49.91 52.27 48.91
C ALA A 25 -48.50 51.65 49.15
N ASP A 26 -47.53 52.46 49.58
CA ASP A 26 -46.17 51.98 49.90
C ASP A 26 -46.13 51.14 51.18
N THR A 27 -46.87 51.54 52.21
CA THR A 27 -46.99 50.76 53.45
C THR A 27 -47.77 49.47 53.22
N ALA A 28 -48.88 49.51 52.48
CA ALA A 28 -49.64 48.31 52.09
C ALA A 28 -48.77 47.31 51.32
N ARG A 29 -47.92 47.79 50.41
CA ARG A 29 -46.98 46.97 49.62
C ARG A 29 -45.96 46.27 50.53
N GLN A 30 -45.33 46.99 51.44
CA GLN A 30 -44.33 46.43 52.37
C GLN A 30 -44.96 45.39 53.31
N GLU A 31 -46.18 45.62 53.77
CA GLU A 31 -46.92 44.68 54.62
C GLU A 31 -47.34 43.42 53.85
N LEU A 32 -47.80 43.54 52.60
CA LEU A 32 -48.10 42.39 51.73
C LEU A 32 -46.86 41.52 51.48
N MET A 33 -45.71 42.15 51.21
CA MET A 33 -44.43 41.45 51.05
C MET A 33 -44.03 40.72 52.33
N SER A 34 -44.13 41.38 53.49
CA SER A 34 -43.70 40.82 54.77
C SER A 34 -44.61 39.68 55.26
N LYS A 35 -45.93 39.83 55.11
CA LYS A 35 -46.92 38.88 55.64
C LYS A 35 -47.11 37.65 54.75
N TYR A 36 -47.08 37.82 53.43
CA TYR A 36 -47.31 36.75 52.47
C TYR A 36 -46.03 36.27 51.76
N SER A 37 -44.86 36.74 52.19
CA SER A 37 -43.55 36.41 51.60
C SER A 37 -43.50 36.68 50.09
N LEU A 38 -44.13 37.77 49.65
CA LEU A 38 -44.25 38.13 48.24
C LEU A 38 -43.08 39.03 47.80
N ASP A 39 -42.72 38.93 46.52
CA ASP A 39 -41.77 39.86 45.91
C ASP A 39 -42.43 41.22 45.58
N LEU A 40 -41.61 42.23 45.27
CA LEU A 40 -42.07 43.60 45.00
C LEU A 40 -43.08 43.65 43.83
N ASP A 41 -42.83 42.88 42.78
CA ASP A 41 -43.65 42.87 41.56
C ASP A 41 -44.98 42.14 41.79
N GLN A 42 -45.00 41.09 42.60
CA GLN A 42 -46.20 40.40 43.06
C GLN A 42 -47.07 41.29 43.93
N ALA A 43 -46.46 42.01 44.88
CA ALA A 43 -47.18 42.95 45.73
C ALA A 43 -47.80 44.10 44.90
N ASN A 44 -47.04 44.65 43.93
CA ASN A 44 -47.57 45.65 42.99
C ASN A 44 -48.73 45.10 42.15
N ALA A 45 -48.59 43.88 41.61
CA ALA A 45 -49.63 43.25 40.81
C ALA A 45 -50.93 42.99 41.60
N ILE A 46 -50.84 42.74 42.91
CA ILE A 46 -52.00 42.61 43.79
C ILE A 46 -52.66 43.98 44.03
N LEU A 47 -51.88 45.03 44.27
CA LEU A 47 -52.40 46.39 44.45
C LEU A 47 -53.08 46.93 43.18
N GLU A 48 -52.57 46.55 42.00
CA GLU A 48 -53.13 46.90 40.70
C GLU A 48 -54.31 46.01 40.28
N MET A 49 -54.67 45.01 41.10
CA MET A 49 -55.74 44.08 40.78
C MET A 49 -57.11 44.78 40.77
N GLN A 50 -57.85 44.59 39.68
CA GLN A 50 -59.20 45.13 39.53
C GLN A 50 -60.25 44.18 40.13
N LEU A 51 -61.26 44.72 40.83
CA LEU A 51 -62.33 43.94 41.49
C LEU A 51 -63.05 42.94 40.55
N ARG A 52 -63.14 43.23 39.24
CA ARG A 52 -63.73 42.30 38.26
C ARG A 52 -63.00 40.95 38.15
N ARG A 53 -61.70 40.91 38.49
CA ARG A 53 -60.87 39.69 38.46
C ARG A 53 -61.18 38.71 39.59
N LEU A 54 -62.05 39.11 40.52
CA LEU A 54 -62.50 38.27 41.64
C LEU A 54 -63.70 37.39 41.29
N THR A 55 -64.28 37.55 40.10
CA THR A 55 -65.34 36.67 39.61
C THR A 55 -64.81 35.24 39.46
N GLY A 56 -65.68 34.23 39.67
CA GLY A 56 -65.28 32.82 39.60
C GLY A 56 -64.59 32.44 38.29
N LEU A 57 -65.10 32.96 37.16
CA LEU A 57 -64.53 32.75 35.82
C LEU A 57 -63.12 33.33 35.67
N GLU A 58 -62.85 34.52 36.20
CA GLU A 58 -61.52 35.14 36.11
C GLU A 58 -60.50 34.46 37.02
N ARG A 59 -60.93 33.98 38.19
CA ARG A 59 -60.11 33.15 39.08
C ARG A 59 -59.73 31.82 38.44
N GLU A 60 -60.68 31.16 37.78
CA GLU A 60 -60.43 29.92 37.04
C GLU A 60 -59.43 30.15 35.90
N LYS A 61 -59.55 31.26 35.15
CA LYS A 61 -58.59 31.63 34.11
C LYS A 61 -57.17 31.83 34.65
N ILE A 62 -57.01 32.58 35.75
CA ILE A 62 -55.70 32.79 36.40
C ILE A 62 -55.10 31.45 36.86
N THR A 63 -55.94 30.58 37.42
CA THR A 63 -55.51 29.24 37.87
C THR A 63 -55.10 28.35 36.69
N ALA A 64 -55.87 28.38 35.60
CA ALA A 64 -55.57 27.64 34.38
C ALA A 64 -54.27 28.13 33.72
N GLU A 65 -54.09 29.44 33.60
CA GLU A 65 -52.88 30.06 33.06
C GLU A 65 -51.65 29.72 33.89
N HIS A 66 -51.77 29.79 35.21
CA HIS A 66 -50.70 29.39 36.14
C HIS A 66 -50.30 27.92 35.93
N ASN A 67 -51.29 27.01 35.85
CA ASN A 67 -51.03 25.59 35.67
C ASN A 67 -50.39 25.28 34.31
N ASP A 68 -50.84 25.93 33.23
CA ASP A 68 -50.25 25.78 31.89
C ASP A 68 -48.79 26.26 31.86
N LEU A 69 -48.50 27.39 32.51
CA LEU A 69 -47.14 27.89 32.64
C LEU A 69 -46.24 26.96 33.45
N ILE A 70 -46.76 26.33 34.52
CA ILE A 70 -45.99 25.32 35.27
C ILE A 70 -45.62 24.12 34.38
N VAL A 71 -46.55 23.65 33.55
CA VAL A 71 -46.30 22.56 32.60
C VAL A 71 -45.21 22.95 31.60
N LYS A 72 -45.32 24.14 31.00
CA LYS A 72 -44.31 24.67 30.06
C LYS A 72 -42.94 24.86 30.72
N ILE A 73 -42.88 25.41 31.93
CA ILE A 73 -41.64 25.57 32.68
C ILE A 73 -40.97 24.21 32.92
N LYS A 74 -41.76 23.20 33.31
CA LYS A 74 -41.24 21.84 33.52
C LYS A 74 -40.66 21.26 32.23
N GLU A 75 -41.36 21.44 31.11
CA GLU A 75 -40.90 21.00 29.79
C GLU A 75 -39.60 21.71 29.37
N TYR A 76 -39.56 23.04 29.44
CA TYR A 76 -38.38 23.82 29.06
C TYR A 76 -37.18 23.51 29.95
N LYS A 77 -37.37 23.38 31.27
CA LYS A 77 -36.29 22.93 32.17
C LYS A 77 -35.80 21.53 31.82
N ALA A 78 -36.70 20.62 31.47
CA ALA A 78 -36.33 19.26 31.07
C ALA A 78 -35.54 19.23 29.75
N ILE A 79 -35.85 20.13 28.81
CA ILE A 79 -35.05 20.32 27.58
C ILE A 79 -33.67 20.87 27.92
N LEU A 80 -33.60 21.98 28.68
CA LEU A 80 -32.34 22.64 29.04
C LEU A 80 -31.40 21.74 29.86
N SER A 81 -31.95 20.85 30.69
CA SER A 81 -31.16 19.92 31.51
C SER A 81 -30.52 18.76 30.74
N SER A 82 -30.95 18.49 29.50
CA SER A 82 -30.49 17.32 28.73
C SER A 82 -30.02 17.70 27.34
N ARG A 83 -28.70 17.64 27.13
CA ARG A 83 -28.08 17.83 25.81
C ARG A 83 -28.65 16.88 24.74
N GLN A 84 -29.02 15.66 25.12
CA GLN A 84 -29.57 14.68 24.19
C GLN A 84 -30.97 15.08 23.69
N ARG A 85 -31.80 15.68 24.55
CA ARG A 85 -33.11 16.22 24.14
C ARG A 85 -32.97 17.40 23.20
N VAL A 86 -32.03 18.32 23.48
CA VAL A 86 -31.73 19.45 22.59
C VAL A 86 -31.30 18.97 21.21
N LEU A 87 -30.39 17.99 21.13
CA LEU A 87 -29.97 17.41 19.85
C LEU A 87 -31.11 16.68 19.12
N GLY A 88 -32.03 16.07 19.86
CA GLY A 88 -33.25 15.47 19.32
C GLY A 88 -34.11 16.53 18.61
N ILE A 89 -34.44 17.61 19.31
CA ILE A 89 -35.22 18.73 18.75
C ILE A 89 -34.53 19.31 17.51
N ILE A 90 -33.21 19.57 17.57
CA ILE A 90 -32.45 20.07 16.42
C ILE A 90 -32.55 19.12 15.22
N LYS A 91 -32.45 17.81 15.46
CA LYS A 91 -32.56 16.80 14.40
C LYS A 91 -33.95 16.79 13.77
N ASP A 92 -34.99 16.89 14.59
CA ASP A 92 -36.37 16.89 14.14
C ASP A 92 -36.67 18.15 13.32
N GLU A 93 -36.27 19.34 13.81
CA GLU A 93 -36.40 20.62 13.09
C GLU A 93 -35.62 20.63 11.76
N LEU A 94 -34.37 20.13 11.75
CA LEU A 94 -33.59 19.99 10.51
C LEU A 94 -34.23 19.00 9.53
N GLY A 95 -34.89 17.95 10.03
CA GLY A 95 -35.66 17.00 9.24
C GLY A 95 -36.88 17.63 8.58
N GLU A 96 -37.61 18.47 9.32
CA GLU A 96 -38.73 19.25 8.80
C GLU A 96 -38.26 20.26 7.73
N LEU A 97 -37.15 20.97 7.97
CA LEU A 97 -36.56 21.89 6.99
C LEU A 97 -36.14 21.16 5.72
N LYS A 98 -35.50 20.00 5.83
CA LYS A 98 -35.14 19.15 4.69
C LYS A 98 -36.37 18.73 3.88
N THR A 99 -37.49 18.42 4.55
CA THR A 99 -38.73 18.01 3.87
C THR A 99 -39.43 19.18 3.20
N ARG A 100 -39.43 20.35 3.84
CA ARG A 100 -40.11 21.56 3.33
C ARG A 100 -39.35 22.26 2.22
N PHE A 101 -38.02 22.21 2.24
CA PHE A 101 -37.15 22.97 1.33
C PHE A 101 -36.15 22.09 0.54
N GLY A 102 -36.30 20.77 0.61
CA GLY A 102 -35.45 19.84 -0.13
C GLY A 102 -35.73 19.89 -1.63
N GLU A 103 -34.69 20.17 -2.42
CA GLU A 103 -34.70 20.02 -3.88
C GLU A 103 -33.68 18.95 -4.28
N ASP A 104 -33.96 18.23 -5.37
CA ASP A 104 -32.99 17.33 -5.96
C ASP A 104 -31.78 18.10 -6.51
N ARG A 105 -30.62 17.45 -6.49
CA ARG A 105 -29.38 18.05 -6.98
C ARG A 105 -29.50 18.32 -8.48
N LYS A 106 -29.41 19.59 -8.87
CA LYS A 106 -29.50 20.03 -10.28
C LYS A 106 -28.27 19.65 -11.11
N THR A 107 -27.12 19.51 -10.47
CA THR A 107 -25.84 19.18 -11.09
C THR A 107 -25.50 17.71 -10.88
N GLU A 108 -25.05 17.01 -11.90
CA GLU A 108 -24.44 15.69 -11.76
C GLU A 108 -22.95 15.84 -11.47
N ILE A 109 -22.40 15.05 -10.55
CA ILE A 109 -20.95 14.92 -10.40
C ILE A 109 -20.56 13.76 -11.29
N VAL A 110 -20.10 14.09 -12.49
CA VAL A 110 -19.48 13.11 -13.38
C VAL A 110 -18.07 12.86 -12.81
N PRO A 111 -17.72 11.61 -12.47
CA PRO A 111 -16.32 11.26 -12.21
C PRO A 111 -15.53 11.67 -13.46
N GLU A 112 -14.42 12.39 -13.30
CA GLU A 112 -13.61 12.87 -14.43
C GLU A 112 -13.42 11.78 -15.51
N GLU A 113 -13.99 12.00 -16.70
CA GLU A 113 -13.62 11.25 -17.90
C GLU A 113 -12.40 11.93 -18.54
N ASP A 114 -11.28 11.20 -18.53
CA ASP A 114 -10.31 11.05 -19.63
C ASP A 114 -9.64 12.31 -20.22
N ASN A 115 -9.21 13.29 -19.42
CA ASN A 115 -8.32 14.35 -19.92
C ASN A 115 -7.18 14.78 -18.99
N GLU A 116 -7.01 14.16 -17.82
CA GLU A 116 -5.72 14.18 -17.15
C GLU A 116 -4.88 13.04 -17.72
N LEU A 117 -3.92 13.35 -18.60
CA LEU A 117 -2.92 12.39 -19.03
C LEU A 117 -2.21 11.88 -17.76
N ASP A 118 -2.50 10.63 -17.38
CA ASP A 118 -1.79 10.02 -16.27
C ASP A 118 -0.32 9.86 -16.69
N MET A 119 0.62 9.93 -15.74
CA MET A 119 2.02 9.64 -16.06
C MET A 119 2.22 8.25 -16.68
N GLU A 120 1.26 7.33 -16.47
CA GLU A 120 1.22 6.04 -17.14
C GLU A 120 0.94 6.16 -18.64
N ASP A 121 0.04 7.04 -19.06
CA ASP A 121 -0.31 7.25 -20.48
C ASP A 121 0.83 7.92 -21.25
N LEU A 122 1.64 8.72 -20.56
CA LEU A 122 2.85 9.35 -21.11
C LEU A 122 4.06 8.41 -21.19
N THR A 123 4.03 7.27 -20.48
CA THR A 123 5.18 6.36 -20.42
C THR A 123 4.95 5.14 -21.31
N PRO A 124 5.82 4.85 -22.30
CA PRO A 124 5.71 3.65 -23.11
C PRO A 124 5.80 2.37 -22.26
N ASN A 125 4.98 1.37 -22.57
CA ASN A 125 5.00 0.08 -21.87
C ASN A 125 6.11 -0.85 -22.38
N GLU A 126 7.37 -0.47 -22.15
CA GLU A 126 8.56 -1.21 -22.61
C GLU A 126 9.11 -2.18 -21.54
N PRO A 127 9.77 -3.27 -21.96
CA PRO A 127 10.42 -4.22 -21.06
C PRO A 127 11.67 -3.62 -20.42
N MET A 128 11.64 -3.48 -19.10
CA MET A 128 12.73 -2.93 -18.31
C MET A 128 13.37 -4.00 -17.43
N VAL A 129 14.63 -3.73 -17.09
CA VAL A 129 15.42 -4.47 -16.13
C VAL A 129 15.59 -3.62 -14.89
N ILE A 130 15.15 -4.13 -13.74
CA ILE A 130 15.23 -3.44 -12.47
C ILE A 130 16.37 -4.05 -11.65
N PHE A 131 17.19 -3.18 -11.08
CA PHE A 131 18.29 -3.55 -10.19
C PHE A 131 18.04 -2.98 -8.80
N ILE A 132 18.29 -3.78 -7.77
CA ILE A 132 18.37 -3.32 -6.38
C ILE A 132 19.69 -3.77 -5.77
N THR A 133 20.45 -2.84 -5.21
CA THR A 133 21.74 -3.10 -4.57
C THR A 133 21.59 -3.38 -3.07
N ARG A 134 22.66 -3.87 -2.44
CA ARG A 134 22.71 -4.19 -1.01
C ARG A 134 22.60 -2.95 -0.14
N MET A 135 23.18 -1.83 -0.59
CA MET A 135 22.99 -0.53 0.06
C MET A 135 21.61 0.08 -0.20
N GLY A 136 20.73 -0.62 -0.91
CA GLY A 136 19.36 -0.20 -1.14
C GLY A 136 19.23 0.88 -2.20
N TYR A 137 20.05 0.87 -3.26
CA TYR A 137 19.79 1.68 -4.44
C TYR A 137 18.96 0.89 -5.44
N ILE A 138 18.01 1.55 -6.10
CA ILE A 138 17.17 0.97 -7.14
C ILE A 138 17.21 1.81 -8.42
N LYS A 139 17.21 1.13 -9.56
CA LYS A 139 17.12 1.75 -10.90
C LYS A 139 16.48 0.80 -11.90
N ARG A 140 15.91 1.36 -12.97
CA ARG A 140 15.51 0.61 -14.17
C ARG A 140 16.41 0.94 -15.36
N ILE A 141 16.66 -0.04 -16.22
CA ILE A 141 17.44 0.05 -17.45
C ILE A 141 16.69 -0.72 -18.55
N SER A 142 16.68 -0.24 -19.79
CA SER A 142 16.10 -1.01 -20.90
C SER A 142 16.80 -2.36 -21.08
N LEU A 143 16.01 -3.42 -21.29
CA LEU A 143 16.48 -4.79 -21.49
C LEU A 143 17.44 -4.92 -22.70
N ASP A 144 17.24 -4.08 -23.71
CA ASP A 144 18.04 -4.08 -24.96
C ASP A 144 19.52 -3.73 -24.72
N THR A 145 19.83 -3.16 -23.57
CA THR A 145 21.22 -2.85 -23.16
C THR A 145 22.07 -4.12 -22.95
N PHE A 146 21.47 -5.29 -22.75
CA PHE A 146 22.17 -6.53 -22.36
C PHE A 146 22.19 -7.61 -23.46
N GLU A 147 23.30 -7.73 -24.18
CA GLU A 147 23.52 -8.81 -25.17
C GLU A 147 23.71 -10.21 -24.55
N ARG A 148 23.27 -11.25 -25.27
CA ARG A 148 23.41 -12.67 -24.91
C ARG A 148 24.87 -13.16 -24.99
N GLN A 149 25.32 -13.99 -24.04
CA GLN A 149 26.71 -14.49 -23.95
C GLN A 149 26.82 -16.03 -23.98
N LYS A 150 28.05 -16.53 -24.21
CA LYS A 150 28.40 -17.97 -24.16
C LYS A 150 28.87 -18.40 -22.76
N ARG A 151 28.82 -19.71 -22.48
CA ARG A 151 29.24 -20.35 -21.20
C ARG A 151 30.69 -19.98 -20.81
N ALA A 152 30.97 -19.93 -19.50
CA ALA A 152 32.32 -19.73 -18.94
C ALA A 152 33.04 -18.44 -19.38
N THR A 153 32.27 -17.41 -19.73
CA THR A 153 32.81 -16.07 -20.02
C THR A 153 33.02 -15.28 -18.73
N ARG A 154 33.89 -14.25 -18.79
CA ARG A 154 34.12 -13.31 -17.69
C ARG A 154 32.93 -12.35 -17.45
N GLY A 155 31.84 -12.46 -18.22
CA GLY A 155 30.71 -11.52 -18.16
C GLY A 155 31.02 -10.14 -18.75
N LYS A 156 29.99 -9.29 -18.91
CA LYS A 156 30.18 -7.85 -19.14
C LYS A 156 30.09 -7.17 -17.77
N GLY A 157 30.99 -6.22 -17.47
CA GLY A 157 30.93 -5.45 -16.22
C GLY A 157 29.57 -4.74 -16.11
N GLY A 158 28.70 -5.21 -15.22
CA GLY A 158 27.28 -4.85 -15.24
C GLY A 158 27.01 -3.52 -14.55
N ILE A 159 27.70 -3.25 -13.45
CA ILE A 159 27.55 -2.05 -12.64
C ILE A 159 28.91 -1.80 -11.97
N LYS A 160 29.59 -0.68 -12.23
CA LYS A 160 30.64 -0.24 -11.28
C LYS A 160 29.92 0.29 -10.06
N THR A 161 29.74 -0.55 -9.07
CA THR A 161 29.52 -0.05 -7.72
C THR A 161 30.83 0.55 -7.26
N LYS A 162 30.99 1.86 -7.46
CA LYS A 162 31.91 2.61 -6.62
C LYS A 162 31.49 2.31 -5.18
N ASP A 163 32.43 1.81 -4.38
CA ASP A 163 32.29 1.50 -2.95
C ASP A 163 31.82 0.07 -2.59
N GLU A 164 32.11 -0.96 -3.39
CA GLU A 164 31.85 -2.39 -3.02
C GLU A 164 30.37 -2.73 -2.74
N ASP A 165 29.44 -2.04 -3.39
CA ASP A 165 28.00 -2.31 -3.26
C ASP A 165 27.60 -3.49 -4.17
N ASP A 166 27.04 -4.56 -3.61
CA ASP A 166 26.65 -5.75 -4.37
C ASP A 166 25.22 -5.59 -4.92
N VAL A 167 24.92 -6.20 -6.07
CA VAL A 167 23.53 -6.35 -6.52
C VAL A 167 22.85 -7.49 -5.75
N VAL A 168 21.68 -7.24 -5.17
CA VAL A 168 20.92 -8.22 -4.39
C VAL A 168 19.69 -8.70 -5.15
N HIS A 169 18.88 -7.77 -5.67
CA HIS A 169 17.71 -8.11 -6.48
C HIS A 169 17.87 -7.64 -7.91
N PHE A 170 17.37 -8.47 -8.81
CA PHE A 170 17.40 -8.24 -10.24
C PHE A 170 16.19 -8.92 -10.86
N PHE A 171 15.38 -8.21 -11.63
CA PHE A 171 14.23 -8.79 -12.33
C PHE A 171 13.84 -7.97 -13.57
N THR A 172 13.04 -8.57 -14.44
CA THR A 172 12.48 -7.93 -15.64
C THR A 172 10.99 -7.72 -15.48
N ALA A 173 10.49 -6.56 -15.91
CA ALA A 173 9.06 -6.23 -15.91
C ALA A 173 8.79 -5.08 -16.89
N ASN A 174 7.56 -4.95 -17.38
CA ASN A 174 7.17 -3.84 -18.24
C ASN A 174 6.89 -2.58 -17.41
N ASN A 175 7.04 -1.39 -18.00
CA ASN A 175 6.86 -0.12 -17.29
C ASN A 175 5.52 0.01 -16.55
N HIS A 176 4.44 -0.56 -17.09
CA HIS A 176 3.09 -0.47 -16.50
C HIS A 176 2.80 -1.57 -15.48
N ASP A 177 3.69 -2.56 -15.34
CA ASP A 177 3.49 -3.65 -14.39
C ASP A 177 3.58 -3.14 -12.95
N LYS A 178 2.81 -3.78 -12.07
CA LYS A 178 2.90 -3.57 -10.63
C LYS A 178 4.04 -4.40 -10.09
N VAL A 179 4.76 -3.88 -9.11
CA VAL A 179 5.81 -4.59 -8.40
C VAL A 179 5.48 -4.57 -6.93
N LEU A 180 5.37 -5.76 -6.35
CA LEU A 180 5.27 -5.94 -4.91
C LEU A 180 6.68 -6.09 -4.32
N PHE A 181 7.01 -5.22 -3.36
CA PHE A 181 8.24 -5.26 -2.59
C PHE A 181 7.91 -5.81 -1.22
N PHE A 182 8.57 -6.88 -0.80
CA PHE A 182 8.40 -7.48 0.50
C PHE A 182 9.64 -7.22 1.36
N SER A 183 9.40 -6.70 2.54
CA SER A 183 10.42 -6.34 3.52
C SER A 183 10.85 -7.55 4.35
N ASP A 184 12.02 -7.47 4.98
CA ASP A 184 12.59 -8.55 5.78
C ASP A 184 11.82 -8.76 7.09
N LYS A 185 11.11 -7.72 7.55
CA LYS A 185 10.14 -7.74 8.65
C LYS A 185 8.74 -8.21 8.24
N GLY A 186 8.53 -8.53 6.96
CA GLY A 186 7.29 -9.12 6.49
C GLY A 186 6.21 -8.11 6.12
N GLU A 187 6.58 -6.88 5.78
CA GLU A 187 5.67 -5.88 5.20
C GLU A 187 5.71 -5.94 3.67
N ALA A 188 4.61 -5.58 3.01
CA ALA A 188 4.51 -5.49 1.56
C ALA A 188 4.20 -4.06 1.11
N TYR A 189 4.83 -3.65 0.01
CA TYR A 189 4.70 -2.34 -0.63
C TYR A 189 4.49 -2.50 -2.14
N GLN A 190 3.76 -1.58 -2.78
CA GLN A 190 3.41 -1.69 -4.20
C GLN A 190 3.81 -0.40 -4.92
N LYS A 191 4.51 -0.57 -6.05
CA LYS A 191 4.82 0.51 -7.00
C LYS A 191 4.69 0.02 -8.43
N LYS A 192 4.47 0.93 -9.37
CA LYS A 192 4.57 0.63 -10.80
C LYS A 192 6.03 0.76 -11.26
N VAL A 193 6.45 -0.03 -12.24
CA VAL A 193 7.84 -0.04 -12.71
C VAL A 193 8.29 1.35 -13.19
N TYR A 194 7.43 2.10 -13.90
CA TYR A 194 7.79 3.45 -14.37
C TYR A 194 8.12 4.45 -13.25
N GLN A 195 7.66 4.18 -12.02
CA GLN A 195 7.97 5.02 -10.85
C GLN A 195 9.40 4.81 -10.35
N VAL A 196 10.08 3.77 -10.84
CA VAL A 196 11.50 3.55 -10.61
C VAL A 196 12.31 4.44 -11.57
N PRO A 197 13.25 5.26 -11.06
CA PRO A 197 14.09 6.11 -11.90
C PRO A 197 14.90 5.31 -12.91
N GLU A 198 14.87 5.79 -14.15
CA GLU A 198 15.72 5.28 -15.21
C GLU A 198 17.11 5.87 -15.08
N SER A 199 18.14 5.05 -15.24
CA SER A 199 19.53 5.50 -15.07
C SER A 199 20.48 4.63 -15.89
N GLY A 200 21.57 5.23 -16.37
CA GLY A 200 22.58 4.50 -17.13
C GLY A 200 23.19 3.32 -16.37
N ARG A 201 23.77 2.37 -17.11
CA ARG A 201 24.40 1.15 -16.56
C ARG A 201 25.43 1.42 -15.44
N GLN A 202 26.21 2.49 -15.57
CA GLN A 202 27.25 2.87 -14.60
C GLN A 202 26.75 3.74 -13.44
N ALA A 203 25.49 4.20 -13.47
CA ALA A 203 24.93 5.01 -12.39
C ALA A 203 24.51 4.14 -11.20
N LYS A 204 24.61 4.68 -9.97
CA LYS A 204 24.20 3.96 -8.75
C LYS A 204 22.68 3.75 -8.67
N GLY A 205 21.88 4.68 -9.22
CA GLY A 205 20.43 4.71 -9.07
C GLY A 205 20.00 5.60 -7.91
N THR A 206 18.75 5.45 -7.48
CA THR A 206 18.14 6.25 -6.41
C THR A 206 17.97 5.40 -5.15
N PRO A 207 18.15 5.94 -3.92
CA PRO A 207 17.84 5.20 -2.71
C PRO A 207 16.41 4.66 -2.70
N LEU A 208 16.25 3.37 -2.41
CA LEU A 208 14.98 2.63 -2.41
C LEU A 208 13.99 3.21 -1.39
N ILE A 209 14.50 3.71 -0.26
CA ILE A 209 13.72 4.42 0.77
C ILE A 209 12.94 5.63 0.22
N ASN A 210 13.39 6.25 -0.88
CA ASN A 210 12.70 7.38 -1.50
C ASN A 210 11.49 6.92 -2.35
N ILE A 211 11.49 5.65 -2.76
CA ILE A 211 10.44 5.07 -3.60
C ILE A 211 9.45 4.30 -2.75
N VAL A 212 9.96 3.53 -1.79
CA VAL A 212 9.21 2.66 -0.88
C VAL A 212 9.51 3.10 0.55
N PRO A 213 8.48 3.48 1.35
CA PRO A 213 8.68 4.01 2.70
C PRO A 213 8.97 2.88 3.71
N ILE A 214 10.12 2.22 3.55
CA ILE A 214 10.61 1.18 4.46
C ILE A 214 11.20 1.79 5.74
N GLY A 215 11.12 1.06 6.85
CA GLY A 215 11.74 1.45 8.12
C GLY A 215 13.27 1.50 8.05
N GLN A 216 13.91 2.27 8.94
CA GLN A 216 15.36 2.55 8.92
C GLN A 216 16.26 1.29 9.04
N ASP A 217 15.74 0.22 9.67
CA ASP A 217 16.42 -1.07 9.82
C ASP A 217 15.75 -2.21 9.02
N ASP A 218 14.89 -1.89 8.05
CA ASP A 218 14.19 -2.87 7.21
C ASP A 218 14.81 -2.91 5.81
N LYS A 219 14.84 -4.09 5.19
CA LYS A 219 15.40 -4.31 3.86
C LYS A 219 14.42 -5.08 3.00
N ILE A 220 14.39 -4.79 1.71
CA ILE A 220 13.60 -5.58 0.78
C ILE A 220 14.24 -6.97 0.59
N SER A 221 13.47 -8.01 0.91
CA SER A 221 13.86 -9.41 0.84
C SER A 221 13.33 -10.13 -0.40
N ALA A 222 12.19 -9.70 -0.92
CA ALA A 222 11.65 -10.26 -2.15
C ALA A 222 10.98 -9.19 -3.00
N VAL A 223 11.01 -9.39 -4.31
CA VAL A 223 10.34 -8.50 -5.26
C VAL A 223 9.59 -9.35 -6.26
N ILE A 224 8.28 -9.11 -6.38
CA ILE A 224 7.39 -9.87 -7.25
C ILE A 224 6.76 -8.92 -8.26
N PRO A 225 7.19 -8.95 -9.52
CA PRO A 225 6.46 -8.26 -10.58
C PRO A 225 5.13 -9.00 -10.84
N ILE A 226 4.05 -8.23 -10.91
CA ILE A 226 2.71 -8.67 -11.28
C ILE A 226 2.39 -7.98 -12.60
N ALA A 227 2.44 -8.76 -13.68
CA ALA A 227 2.13 -8.24 -15.00
C ALA A 227 0.67 -7.79 -15.10
N LYS A 228 0.43 -6.68 -15.79
CA LYS A 228 -0.92 -6.10 -15.97
C LYS A 228 -1.87 -7.09 -16.67
N GLU A 229 -1.37 -7.83 -17.65
CA GLU A 229 -2.12 -8.87 -18.37
C GLU A 229 -2.43 -10.07 -17.48
N VAL A 230 -1.46 -10.48 -16.64
CA VAL A 230 -1.66 -11.54 -15.66
C VAL A 230 -2.77 -11.17 -14.68
N SER A 231 -2.92 -9.90 -14.27
CA SER A 231 -4.01 -9.51 -13.36
C SER A 231 -5.44 -9.67 -13.90
N LYS A 232 -5.63 -9.72 -15.23
CA LYS A 232 -6.94 -9.98 -15.85
C LYS A 232 -7.19 -11.47 -16.12
N ASP A 233 -6.13 -12.23 -16.38
CA ASP A 233 -6.18 -13.67 -16.68
C ASP A 233 -5.75 -14.56 -15.48
N MET A 234 -5.53 -13.97 -14.29
CA MET A 234 -5.18 -14.71 -13.08
C MET A 234 -6.34 -15.63 -12.72
N PRO A 235 -6.11 -16.95 -12.64
CA PRO A 235 -7.14 -17.87 -12.18
C PRO A 235 -7.59 -17.48 -10.77
N GLU A 236 -8.89 -17.62 -10.49
CA GLU A 236 -9.39 -17.58 -9.12
C GLU A 236 -8.57 -18.54 -8.24
N GLY A 237 -8.09 -18.08 -7.09
CA GLY A 237 -7.23 -18.87 -6.20
C GLY A 237 -5.72 -18.75 -6.46
N SER A 238 -5.30 -17.72 -7.21
CA SER A 238 -3.91 -17.30 -7.35
C SER A 238 -3.31 -16.93 -5.97
N THR A 239 -2.25 -17.63 -5.55
CA THR A 239 -1.67 -17.47 -4.20
C THR A 239 -0.19 -17.11 -4.24
N LEU A 240 0.28 -16.44 -3.19
CA LEU A 240 1.69 -16.27 -2.91
C LEU A 240 2.13 -17.23 -1.81
N MET A 241 3.29 -17.82 -2.02
CA MET A 241 4.01 -18.57 -1.02
C MET A 241 5.12 -17.69 -0.44
N MET A 242 5.21 -17.63 0.88
CA MET A 242 6.20 -16.86 1.63
C MET A 242 7.02 -17.80 2.48
N LEU A 243 8.33 -17.61 2.51
CA LEU A 243 9.26 -18.45 3.26
C LEU A 243 10.19 -17.55 4.09
N THR A 244 10.45 -17.93 5.33
CA THR A 244 11.44 -17.27 6.20
C THR A 244 12.75 -18.06 6.29
N HIS A 245 13.80 -17.41 6.77
CA HIS A 245 15.12 -18.06 6.93
C HIS A 245 15.09 -19.21 7.96
N LYS A 246 14.31 -19.10 9.04
CA LYS A 246 14.13 -20.20 10.02
C LYS A 246 13.18 -21.31 9.53
N GLY A 247 12.63 -21.19 8.32
CA GLY A 247 11.81 -22.23 7.71
C GLY A 247 10.33 -22.19 8.07
N TRP A 248 9.79 -21.02 8.41
CA TRP A 248 8.34 -20.81 8.40
C TRP A 248 7.88 -20.55 6.98
N ILE A 249 6.89 -21.31 6.51
CA ILE A 249 6.28 -21.16 5.19
C ILE A 249 4.80 -20.87 5.32
N LYS A 250 4.29 -19.99 4.47
CA LYS A 250 2.89 -19.58 4.43
C LYS A 250 2.40 -19.49 2.99
N ARG A 251 1.18 -19.94 2.74
CA ARG A 251 0.40 -19.64 1.53
C ARG A 251 -0.63 -18.57 1.85
N ILE A 252 -0.77 -17.56 1.00
CA ILE A 252 -1.72 -16.45 1.14
C ILE A 252 -2.32 -16.07 -0.21
N ASP A 253 -3.60 -15.74 -0.25
CA ASP A 253 -4.26 -15.34 -1.49
C ASP A 253 -3.77 -13.98 -1.98
N LEU A 254 -3.57 -13.84 -3.29
CA LEU A 254 -3.05 -12.61 -3.89
C LEU A 254 -4.03 -11.43 -3.71
N SER A 255 -5.33 -11.70 -3.58
CA SER A 255 -6.38 -10.70 -3.35
C SER A 255 -6.13 -9.83 -2.11
N HIS A 256 -5.37 -10.35 -1.13
CA HIS A 256 -4.92 -9.58 0.03
C HIS A 256 -3.99 -8.41 -0.29
N PHE A 257 -3.46 -8.33 -1.52
CA PHE A 257 -2.50 -7.33 -2.01
C PHE A 257 -3.06 -6.42 -3.12
N GLU A 258 -4.33 -6.56 -3.52
CA GLU A 258 -4.91 -5.77 -4.61
C GLU A 258 -4.97 -4.26 -4.31
N ASN A 259 -5.40 -3.92 -3.10
CA ASN A 259 -5.66 -2.56 -2.66
C ASN A 259 -4.75 -2.19 -1.49
N MET A 260 -3.52 -1.81 -1.84
CA MET A 260 -2.49 -1.47 -0.87
C MET A 260 -2.37 0.03 -0.64
N VAL A 261 -2.31 0.42 0.64
CA VAL A 261 -2.03 1.80 1.03
C VAL A 261 -0.55 2.14 0.81
N ARG A 262 -0.26 3.44 0.61
CA ARG A 262 1.12 3.91 0.34
C ARG A 262 2.12 3.56 1.43
N SER A 263 1.68 3.47 2.68
CA SER A 263 2.49 3.10 3.86
C SER A 263 2.87 1.63 3.92
N GLY A 264 2.39 0.80 2.97
CA GLY A 264 2.57 -0.64 3.01
C GLY A 264 1.60 -1.34 3.96
N ILE A 265 1.65 -2.67 3.94
CA ILE A 265 0.74 -3.54 4.67
C ILE A 265 1.50 -4.72 5.28
N ILE A 266 1.08 -5.22 6.45
CA ILE A 266 1.63 -6.48 6.99
C ILE A 266 1.29 -7.63 6.05
N SER A 267 2.28 -8.41 5.64
CA SER A 267 2.13 -9.55 4.72
C SER A 267 2.32 -10.90 5.41
N ILE A 268 3.20 -10.97 6.42
CA ILE A 268 3.46 -12.11 7.29
C ILE A 268 3.94 -11.61 8.65
N ASN A 269 3.56 -12.30 9.73
CA ASN A 269 4.09 -11.99 11.05
C ASN A 269 5.39 -12.78 11.28
N ILE A 270 6.48 -12.07 11.56
CA ILE A 270 7.82 -12.64 11.70
C ILE A 270 8.26 -12.56 13.15
N GLU A 271 8.84 -13.65 13.66
CA GLU A 271 9.34 -13.71 15.03
C GLU A 271 10.72 -13.06 15.17
N ASP A 272 11.05 -12.68 16.41
CA ASP A 272 12.35 -12.08 16.73
C ASP A 272 13.52 -12.97 16.25
N GLY A 273 14.45 -12.32 15.54
CA GLY A 273 15.62 -12.96 14.96
C GLY A 273 15.35 -13.86 13.76
N ASP A 274 14.14 -13.86 13.19
CA ASP A 274 13.86 -14.39 11.85
C ASP A 274 13.67 -13.25 10.85
N ARG A 275 13.65 -13.59 9.56
CA ARG A 275 13.41 -12.63 8.48
C ARG A 275 12.80 -13.33 7.27
N LEU A 276 12.04 -12.59 6.47
CA LEU A 276 11.51 -13.11 5.22
C LEU A 276 12.67 -13.44 4.28
N LEU A 277 12.67 -14.65 3.73
CA LEU A 277 13.68 -15.10 2.78
C LEU A 277 13.23 -14.82 1.34
N GLY A 278 11.97 -15.13 1.03
CA GLY A 278 11.48 -14.99 -0.33
C GLY A 278 9.97 -15.12 -0.44
N VAL A 279 9.46 -14.72 -1.60
CA VAL A 279 8.06 -14.86 -2.00
C VAL A 279 8.02 -15.45 -3.40
N ALA A 280 7.05 -16.33 -3.69
CA ALA A 280 6.85 -16.88 -5.02
C ALA A 280 5.37 -17.05 -5.33
N TYR A 281 4.99 -16.91 -6.59
CA TYR A 281 3.64 -17.19 -7.05
C TYR A 281 3.39 -18.70 -7.16
N CYS A 282 2.25 -19.18 -6.67
CA CYS A 282 1.84 -20.58 -6.75
C CYS A 282 0.35 -20.79 -6.99
N GLN A 283 0.02 -21.92 -7.61
CA GLN A 283 -1.36 -22.38 -7.83
C GLN A 283 -1.65 -23.66 -7.02
N PRO A 284 -2.93 -24.01 -6.83
CA PRO A 284 -3.31 -25.33 -6.32
C PRO A 284 -2.70 -26.46 -7.17
N ASN A 285 -2.46 -27.62 -6.55
CA ASN A 285 -1.80 -28.79 -7.15
C ASN A 285 -0.31 -28.65 -7.51
N ASP A 286 0.28 -27.45 -7.49
CA ASP A 286 1.71 -27.28 -7.69
C ASP A 286 2.52 -27.91 -6.53
N TYR A 287 3.83 -28.05 -6.76
CA TYR A 287 4.78 -28.42 -5.72
C TYR A 287 5.68 -27.25 -5.38
N VAL A 288 6.18 -27.21 -4.15
CA VAL A 288 7.28 -26.33 -3.77
C VAL A 288 8.53 -27.16 -3.58
N ILE A 289 9.65 -26.67 -4.07
CA ILE A 289 10.98 -27.19 -3.75
C ILE A 289 11.78 -26.14 -2.97
N LEU A 290 12.33 -26.54 -1.84
CA LEU A 290 13.16 -25.72 -0.96
C LEU A 290 14.61 -26.20 -1.04
N GLY A 291 15.57 -25.28 -0.97
CA GLY A 291 17.00 -25.56 -0.95
C GLY A 291 17.68 -24.98 0.29
N THR A 292 18.65 -25.71 0.83
CA THR A 292 19.47 -25.30 1.98
C THR A 292 20.92 -25.02 1.56
N ALA A 293 21.64 -24.25 2.36
CA ALA A 293 23.02 -23.87 2.10
C ALA A 293 23.95 -25.08 2.04
N ASN A 294 23.68 -26.11 2.86
CA ASN A 294 24.46 -27.35 2.90
C ASN A 294 24.05 -28.38 1.84
N GLY A 295 23.23 -28.01 0.85
CA GLY A 295 22.94 -28.85 -0.31
C GLY A 295 21.88 -29.92 -0.08
N MET A 296 20.96 -29.70 0.87
CA MET A 296 19.73 -30.48 0.99
C MET A 296 18.58 -29.75 0.29
N ALA A 297 17.66 -30.50 -0.31
CA ALA A 297 16.43 -29.97 -0.89
C ALA A 297 15.23 -30.87 -0.61
N ILE A 298 14.08 -30.27 -0.30
CA ILE A 298 12.82 -30.99 -0.09
C ILE A 298 11.79 -30.49 -1.09
N ARG A 299 11.02 -31.43 -1.67
CA ARG A 299 9.87 -31.12 -2.52
C ARG A 299 8.61 -31.70 -1.91
N PHE A 300 7.56 -30.90 -1.78
CA PHE A 300 6.26 -31.34 -1.26
C PHE A 300 5.12 -30.59 -1.97
N ALA A 301 3.90 -31.12 -1.88
CA ALA A 301 2.72 -30.54 -2.54
C ALA A 301 2.30 -29.25 -1.82
N ILE A 302 1.96 -28.21 -2.57
CA ILE A 302 1.55 -26.92 -1.99
C ILE A 302 0.24 -27.06 -1.21
N ASP A 303 -0.61 -28.02 -1.56
CA ASP A 303 -1.88 -28.26 -0.86
C ASP A 303 -1.72 -28.82 0.56
N ASP A 304 -0.51 -29.25 0.96
CA ASP A 304 -0.17 -29.49 2.36
C ASP A 304 -0.22 -28.19 3.21
N LEU A 305 -0.33 -27.02 2.56
CA LEU A 305 -0.42 -25.69 3.17
C LEU A 305 -1.77 -25.07 2.84
N ARG A 306 -2.71 -24.99 3.80
CA ARG A 306 -3.92 -24.18 3.60
C ARG A 306 -3.57 -22.68 3.44
N PRO A 307 -4.32 -21.91 2.64
CA PRO A 307 -4.20 -20.46 2.61
C PRO A 307 -4.45 -19.87 4.00
N LEU A 308 -3.66 -18.86 4.38
CA LEU A 308 -3.73 -18.17 5.65
C LEU A 308 -3.79 -16.65 5.41
N GLY A 309 -4.35 -15.93 6.37
CA GLY A 309 -4.40 -14.47 6.33
C GLY A 309 -3.04 -13.79 6.53
N ARG A 310 -3.06 -12.48 6.34
CA ARG A 310 -1.88 -11.59 6.42
C ARG A 310 -1.13 -11.66 7.76
N THR A 311 -1.84 -11.72 8.89
CA THR A 311 -1.24 -11.71 10.24
C THR A 311 -0.72 -13.07 10.71
N ALA A 312 -0.92 -14.14 9.93
CA ALA A 312 -0.44 -15.46 10.32
C ALA A 312 1.08 -15.59 10.12
N ARG A 313 1.74 -16.32 11.03
CA ARG A 313 3.17 -16.69 10.98
C ARG A 313 3.48 -17.75 9.90
N GLY A 314 2.54 -18.65 9.64
CA GLY A 314 2.77 -19.83 8.81
C GLY A 314 3.13 -21.08 9.62
N VAL A 315 3.64 -22.09 8.93
CA VAL A 315 3.93 -23.44 9.46
C VAL A 315 5.32 -23.91 9.05
N THR A 316 5.88 -24.91 9.74
CA THR A 316 7.24 -25.42 9.44
C THR A 316 7.38 -25.98 8.02
N SER A 317 8.39 -25.59 7.28
CA SER A 317 8.60 -25.99 5.88
C SER A 317 9.45 -27.26 5.75
N MET A 318 10.59 -27.28 6.45
CA MET A 318 11.63 -28.30 6.38
C MET A 318 12.32 -28.43 7.74
N LYS A 319 12.72 -29.65 8.10
CA LYS A 319 13.61 -29.85 9.26
C LYS A 319 15.05 -29.67 8.82
N MET A 320 15.71 -28.65 9.34
CA MET A 320 17.12 -28.36 9.08
C MET A 320 18.01 -29.03 10.13
N ARG A 321 19.27 -29.30 9.75
CA ARG A 321 20.32 -29.69 10.71
C ARG A 321 20.92 -28.43 11.34
N ASP A 322 21.69 -28.62 12.41
CA ASP A 322 22.44 -27.53 13.03
C ASP A 322 23.39 -26.89 11.99
N ASP A 323 23.57 -25.57 12.08
CA ASP A 323 24.35 -24.73 11.15
C ASP A 323 23.91 -24.74 9.67
N ASP A 324 22.67 -25.15 9.39
CA ASP A 324 22.06 -25.05 8.07
C ASP A 324 20.98 -23.96 8.03
N HIS A 325 20.74 -23.41 6.85
CA HIS A 325 19.68 -22.45 6.62
C HIS A 325 19.12 -22.60 5.21
N LEU A 326 17.87 -22.19 5.03
CA LEU A 326 17.28 -22.09 3.70
C LEU A 326 18.00 -21.00 2.90
N VAL A 327 18.28 -21.33 1.64
CA VAL A 327 18.89 -20.40 0.67
C VAL A 327 17.84 -19.88 -0.28
N ASP A 328 16.98 -20.77 -0.79
CA ASP A 328 16.01 -20.41 -1.81
C ASP A 328 14.85 -21.41 -1.86
N PHE A 329 13.79 -21.02 -2.55
CA PHE A 329 12.73 -21.92 -2.94
C PHE A 329 12.13 -21.56 -4.29
N SER A 330 11.52 -22.55 -4.93
CA SER A 330 10.86 -22.36 -6.20
C SER A 330 9.63 -23.24 -6.31
N ILE A 331 8.68 -22.78 -7.11
CA ILE A 331 7.48 -23.54 -7.44
C ILE A 331 7.78 -24.44 -8.64
N VAL A 332 7.40 -25.71 -8.53
CA VAL A 332 7.41 -26.70 -9.61
C VAL A 332 5.97 -26.89 -10.02
N LYS A 333 5.63 -26.36 -11.20
CA LYS A 333 4.29 -26.50 -11.76
C LYS A 333 3.94 -27.97 -11.98
N ASN A 334 2.74 -28.38 -11.60
CA ASN A 334 2.34 -29.79 -11.75
C ASN A 334 2.29 -30.23 -13.22
N GLU A 335 1.75 -29.38 -14.09
CA GLU A 335 1.64 -29.61 -15.54
C GLU A 335 3.00 -29.84 -16.23
N ASP A 336 4.06 -29.23 -15.70
CA ASP A 336 5.40 -29.27 -16.26
C ASP A 336 6.38 -30.12 -15.44
N VAL A 337 5.92 -30.86 -14.42
CA VAL A 337 6.81 -31.56 -13.48
C VAL A 337 7.81 -32.51 -14.16
N ASP A 338 7.41 -33.12 -15.28
CA ASP A 338 8.24 -34.03 -16.07
C ASP A 338 9.31 -33.32 -16.90
N LYS A 339 9.08 -32.05 -17.23
CA LYS A 339 9.99 -31.21 -18.02
C LYS A 339 10.83 -30.29 -17.14
N ALA A 340 10.33 -29.98 -15.95
CA ALA A 340 10.94 -29.06 -15.00
C ALA A 340 12.32 -29.58 -14.56
N GLN A 341 13.29 -28.67 -14.54
CA GLN A 341 14.63 -28.95 -14.05
C GLN A 341 14.94 -28.01 -12.89
N VAL A 342 15.54 -28.55 -11.84
CA VAL A 342 16.05 -27.78 -10.72
C VAL A 342 17.48 -27.37 -11.05
N LEU A 343 17.69 -26.08 -11.24
CA LEU A 343 19.00 -25.47 -11.32
C LEU A 343 19.54 -25.29 -9.91
N VAL A 344 20.75 -25.78 -9.67
CA VAL A 344 21.51 -25.50 -8.46
C VAL A 344 22.80 -24.82 -8.88
N ILE A 345 23.08 -23.66 -8.29
CA ILE A 345 24.34 -22.93 -8.45
C ILE A 345 24.98 -22.76 -7.08
N THR A 346 26.29 -22.98 -7.01
CA THR A 346 27.08 -22.83 -5.79
C THR A 346 27.82 -21.50 -5.76
N THR A 347 28.23 -21.07 -4.57
CA THR A 347 28.94 -19.80 -4.35
C THR A 347 30.23 -19.66 -5.15
N ASP A 348 30.90 -20.78 -5.47
CA ASP A 348 32.12 -20.87 -6.27
C ASP A 348 31.88 -21.02 -7.79
N GLY A 349 30.65 -20.77 -8.27
CA GLY A 349 30.35 -20.65 -9.70
C GLY A 349 30.16 -21.98 -10.44
N TYR A 350 30.02 -23.10 -9.72
CA TYR A 350 29.59 -24.36 -10.29
C TYR A 350 28.06 -24.44 -10.32
N GLY A 351 27.52 -25.09 -11.34
CA GLY A 351 26.09 -25.30 -11.43
C GLY A 351 25.71 -26.48 -12.31
N LYS A 352 24.49 -26.95 -12.09
CA LYS A 352 23.90 -28.06 -12.84
C LYS A 352 22.39 -27.92 -12.87
N ARG A 353 21.80 -28.56 -13.86
CA ARG A 353 20.35 -28.79 -13.91
C ARG A 353 20.09 -30.24 -13.56
N THR A 354 19.07 -30.50 -12.75
CA THR A 354 18.69 -31.85 -12.37
C THR A 354 17.18 -32.00 -12.58
N PRO A 355 16.69 -33.06 -13.25
CA PRO A 355 15.25 -33.25 -13.43
C PRO A 355 14.51 -33.17 -12.10
N ALA A 356 13.39 -32.44 -12.05
CA ALA A 356 12.62 -32.25 -10.82
C ALA A 356 12.12 -33.59 -10.23
N LEU A 357 11.87 -34.57 -11.09
CA LEU A 357 11.49 -35.93 -10.71
C LEU A 357 12.55 -36.67 -9.87
N GLU A 358 13.84 -36.32 -9.98
CA GLU A 358 14.85 -36.92 -9.09
C GLU A 358 14.63 -36.52 -7.62
N PHE A 359 13.99 -35.38 -7.39
CA PHE A 359 13.54 -34.93 -6.08
C PHE A 359 12.13 -35.49 -5.82
N ARG A 360 12.05 -36.76 -5.42
CA ARG A 360 10.76 -37.39 -5.10
C ARG A 360 9.98 -36.57 -4.05
N PRO A 361 8.65 -36.45 -4.17
CA PRO A 361 7.83 -35.77 -3.18
C PRO A 361 8.02 -36.41 -1.80
N GLN A 362 8.06 -35.57 -0.76
CA GLN A 362 8.12 -35.96 0.64
C GLN A 362 7.06 -35.19 1.42
N ASN A 363 6.77 -35.62 2.64
CA ASN A 363 5.92 -34.84 3.54
C ASN A 363 6.65 -33.55 3.95
N ARG A 364 5.89 -32.44 4.04
CA ARG A 364 6.37 -31.19 4.62
C ARG A 364 7.00 -31.41 6.00
N GLY A 365 8.09 -30.72 6.29
CA GLY A 365 8.85 -30.86 7.55
C GLY A 365 9.88 -31.99 7.56
N GLY A 366 10.10 -32.69 6.45
CA GLY A 366 11.21 -33.64 6.30
C GLY A 366 12.60 -32.96 6.21
N ILE A 367 13.67 -33.77 6.23
CA ILE A 367 15.07 -33.32 6.09
C ILE A 367 15.48 -33.15 4.61
N GLY A 368 14.67 -33.64 3.66
CA GLY A 368 14.97 -33.54 2.24
C GLY A 368 16.05 -34.52 1.75
N LEU A 369 16.45 -34.32 0.50
CA LEU A 369 17.42 -35.12 -0.25
C LEU A 369 18.64 -34.27 -0.63
N ILE A 370 19.77 -34.91 -0.86
CA ILE A 370 20.96 -34.22 -1.42
C ILE A 370 20.59 -33.62 -2.78
N SER A 371 20.92 -32.34 -2.98
CA SER A 371 20.72 -31.58 -4.22
C SER A 371 22.02 -31.40 -5.01
N THR A 372 23.16 -31.31 -4.34
CA THR A 372 24.47 -31.19 -4.98
C THR A 372 25.61 -31.76 -4.12
N LYS A 373 26.70 -32.18 -4.78
CA LYS A 373 27.96 -32.50 -4.11
C LYS A 373 28.94 -31.36 -4.34
N PHE A 374 29.37 -30.72 -3.27
CA PHE A 374 30.29 -29.59 -3.37
C PHE A 374 31.66 -29.97 -3.95
N LYS A 375 32.24 -29.04 -4.72
CA LYS A 375 33.60 -29.19 -5.24
C LYS A 375 34.64 -28.97 -4.15
N ASN A 376 34.41 -27.97 -3.29
CA ASN A 376 35.27 -27.58 -2.18
C ASN A 376 34.48 -27.65 -0.86
N LEU A 377 35.19 -27.78 0.27
CA LEU A 377 34.56 -27.88 1.60
C LEU A 377 33.77 -26.61 2.00
N ASN A 378 34.24 -25.45 1.52
CA ASN A 378 33.66 -24.15 1.82
C ASN A 378 32.55 -23.75 0.83
N SER A 379 32.33 -24.51 -0.24
CA SER A 379 31.26 -24.21 -1.19
C SER A 379 29.90 -24.36 -0.48
N ARG A 380 28.98 -23.46 -0.77
CA ARG A 380 27.58 -23.53 -0.34
C ARG A 380 26.68 -23.37 -1.55
N VAL A 381 25.43 -23.78 -1.45
CA VAL A 381 24.43 -23.44 -2.46
C VAL A 381 24.21 -21.93 -2.41
N ALA A 382 24.32 -21.26 -3.55
CA ALA A 382 24.03 -19.84 -3.70
C ALA A 382 22.60 -19.60 -4.22
N ASN A 383 22.08 -20.51 -5.04
CA ASN A 383 20.73 -20.41 -5.60
C ASN A 383 20.18 -21.80 -5.93
N LEU A 384 18.87 -21.95 -5.74
CA LEU A 384 18.09 -23.11 -6.19
C LEU A 384 16.80 -22.59 -6.83
N GLN A 385 16.62 -22.86 -8.13
CA GLN A 385 15.42 -22.41 -8.84
C GLN A 385 14.99 -23.42 -9.90
N VAL A 386 13.70 -23.42 -10.23
CA VAL A 386 13.15 -24.26 -11.31
C VAL A 386 13.27 -23.52 -12.64
N VAL A 387 13.87 -24.20 -13.61
CA VAL A 387 14.15 -23.70 -14.96
C VAL A 387 13.69 -24.69 -16.02
N ASN A 388 13.35 -24.14 -17.18
CA ASN A 388 13.14 -24.83 -18.44
C ASN A 388 14.35 -24.65 -19.37
N ASP A 389 14.43 -25.43 -20.45
CA ASP A 389 15.53 -25.35 -21.41
C ASP A 389 15.64 -23.97 -22.08
N ASN A 390 14.50 -23.34 -22.36
CA ASN A 390 14.43 -22.07 -23.08
C ASN A 390 14.68 -20.85 -22.18
N ASP A 391 14.60 -21.03 -20.86
CA ASP A 391 14.80 -19.96 -19.90
C ASP A 391 16.19 -19.35 -20.08
N GLU A 392 16.25 -18.03 -19.96
CA GLU A 392 17.52 -17.33 -19.85
C GLU A 392 17.81 -17.00 -18.39
N LEU A 393 19.08 -17.07 -18.04
CA LEU A 393 19.59 -16.84 -16.70
C LEU A 393 20.50 -15.63 -16.75
N MET A 394 20.27 -14.71 -15.83
CA MET A 394 21.23 -13.68 -15.48
C MET A 394 21.85 -14.03 -14.14
N ILE A 395 23.17 -14.21 -14.14
CA ILE A 395 23.97 -14.52 -12.96
C ILE A 395 24.79 -13.29 -12.64
N VAL A 396 24.75 -12.85 -11.38
CA VAL A 396 25.48 -11.69 -10.90
C VAL A 396 26.43 -12.11 -9.79
N SER A 397 27.71 -11.78 -9.94
CA SER A 397 28.68 -11.95 -8.85
C SER A 397 28.60 -10.79 -7.86
N ALA A 398 29.18 -10.96 -6.67
CA ALA A 398 29.24 -9.89 -5.66
C ALA A 398 29.85 -8.60 -6.26
N ASN A 399 30.94 -8.74 -7.03
CA ASN A 399 31.59 -7.63 -7.73
C ASN A 399 30.79 -7.00 -8.89
N GLY A 400 29.51 -7.35 -9.09
CA GLY A 400 28.64 -6.75 -10.10
C GLY A 400 28.93 -7.22 -11.54
N VAL A 401 29.62 -8.34 -11.69
CA VAL A 401 29.84 -8.99 -13.00
C VAL A 401 28.59 -9.76 -13.37
N VAL A 402 27.98 -9.38 -14.50
CA VAL A 402 26.73 -9.96 -14.98
C VAL A 402 27.02 -10.88 -16.18
N VAL A 403 26.49 -12.09 -16.11
CA VAL A 403 26.53 -13.08 -17.20
C VAL A 403 25.11 -13.46 -17.60
N ARG A 404 24.76 -13.27 -18.87
CA ARG A 404 23.47 -13.70 -19.46
C ARG A 404 23.68 -14.95 -20.31
N LEU A 405 23.08 -16.07 -19.92
CA LEU A 405 23.20 -17.37 -20.63
C LEU A 405 21.88 -18.15 -20.62
N LYS A 406 21.66 -19.00 -21.62
CA LYS A 406 20.50 -19.91 -21.65
C LYS A 406 20.64 -21.01 -20.61
N ALA A 407 19.57 -21.41 -19.95
CA ALA A 407 19.55 -22.55 -19.02
C ALA A 407 19.99 -23.85 -19.70
N LYS A 408 19.61 -24.09 -20.97
CA LYS A 408 20.13 -25.18 -21.81
C LYS A 408 21.66 -25.19 -21.94
N SER A 409 22.29 -24.05 -21.67
CA SER A 409 23.74 -23.91 -21.57
C SER A 409 24.33 -24.39 -20.22
N ILE A 410 23.57 -25.06 -19.36
CA ILE A 410 24.08 -25.71 -18.15
C ILE A 410 23.79 -27.20 -18.25
N SER A 411 24.78 -28.04 -17.95
CA SER A 411 24.65 -29.48 -18.15
C SER A 411 23.63 -30.09 -17.19
N THR A 412 22.81 -31.00 -17.72
CA THR A 412 21.88 -31.81 -16.92
C THR A 412 22.62 -32.98 -16.30
N GLN A 413 22.55 -33.12 -14.97
CA GLN A 413 23.27 -34.13 -14.19
C GLN A 413 22.43 -34.59 -12.99
N SER A 414 22.80 -35.72 -12.40
CA SER A 414 22.12 -36.27 -11.23
C SER A 414 22.27 -35.40 -9.98
N ARG A 415 21.39 -35.61 -9.00
CA ARG A 415 21.41 -34.91 -7.69
C ARG A 415 22.74 -35.00 -6.93
N SER A 416 23.50 -36.08 -7.06
CA SER A 416 24.78 -36.27 -6.35
C SER A 416 26.01 -35.77 -7.11
N ALA A 417 25.84 -35.25 -8.34
CA ALA A 417 26.93 -34.67 -9.12
C ALA A 417 27.30 -33.25 -8.64
N THR A 418 28.51 -32.80 -8.98
CA THR A 418 29.00 -31.44 -8.64
C THR A 418 28.56 -30.38 -9.65
N GLY A 419 28.29 -30.75 -10.90
CA GLY A 419 27.99 -29.80 -11.96
C GLY A 419 29.20 -29.30 -12.74
N VAL A 420 28.95 -28.31 -13.59
CA VAL A 420 29.94 -27.69 -14.49
C VAL A 420 30.18 -26.24 -14.10
N ARG A 421 31.28 -25.65 -14.53
CA ARG A 421 31.56 -24.24 -14.29
C ARG A 421 30.62 -23.37 -15.15
N VAL A 422 29.84 -22.52 -14.49
CA VAL A 422 28.85 -21.66 -15.14
C VAL A 422 29.43 -20.25 -15.34
N GLN A 423 30.09 -19.71 -14.32
CA GLN A 423 30.79 -18.42 -14.35
C GLN A 423 32.23 -18.61 -13.92
N ASN A 424 33.15 -17.88 -14.56
CA ASN A 424 34.52 -17.79 -14.08
C ASN A 424 34.64 -16.61 -13.13
N LEU A 425 34.91 -16.89 -11.86
CA LEU A 425 35.00 -15.89 -10.79
C LEU A 425 36.47 -15.55 -10.52
N ASP A 426 36.73 -14.27 -10.23
CA ASP A 426 38.05 -13.83 -9.78
C ASP A 426 38.34 -14.35 -8.35
N ALA A 427 39.59 -14.27 -7.90
CA ALA A 427 39.92 -14.61 -6.52
C ALA A 427 39.11 -13.72 -5.54
N SER A 428 38.56 -14.33 -4.49
CA SER A 428 37.60 -13.75 -3.52
C SER A 428 36.23 -13.31 -4.03
N ASP A 429 35.90 -13.52 -5.30
CA ASP A 429 34.54 -13.29 -5.82
C ASP A 429 33.64 -14.52 -5.58
N HIS A 430 32.32 -14.30 -5.53
CA HIS A 430 31.33 -15.36 -5.37
C HIS A 430 30.04 -14.99 -6.11
N VAL A 431 29.25 -16.00 -6.48
CA VAL A 431 27.90 -15.77 -7.03
C VAL A 431 27.03 -15.16 -5.94
N ALA A 432 26.47 -13.98 -6.20
CA ALA A 432 25.61 -13.26 -5.26
C ALA A 432 24.12 -13.48 -5.55
N SER A 433 23.73 -13.48 -6.82
CA SER A 433 22.31 -13.63 -7.22
C SER A 433 22.18 -14.29 -8.58
N VAL A 434 21.08 -15.02 -8.79
CA VAL A 434 20.72 -15.63 -10.07
C VAL A 434 19.24 -15.43 -10.31
N THR A 435 18.90 -14.80 -11.44
CA THR A 435 17.50 -14.59 -11.83
C THR A 435 17.22 -15.20 -13.20
N LYS A 436 16.06 -15.84 -13.31
CA LYS A 436 15.45 -16.18 -14.59
C LYS A 436 14.89 -14.93 -15.29
N ILE A 437 15.22 -14.77 -16.56
CA ILE A 437 14.66 -13.76 -17.45
C ILE A 437 13.44 -14.38 -18.13
N ALA A 438 12.29 -13.71 -18.06
CA ALA A 438 11.14 -14.11 -18.85
C ALA A 438 11.47 -13.85 -20.33
N THR A 439 11.54 -14.91 -21.14
CA THR A 439 11.46 -14.75 -22.59
C THR A 439 10.03 -14.31 -22.89
N LEU A 440 9.84 -13.07 -23.33
CA LEU A 440 8.66 -12.72 -24.10
C LEU A 440 8.69 -13.63 -25.33
N ASP A 441 7.70 -14.50 -25.48
CA ASP A 441 7.60 -15.38 -26.63
C ASP A 441 7.67 -14.50 -27.90
N GLU A 442 8.65 -14.78 -28.76
CA GLU A 442 8.88 -14.04 -30.02
C GLU A 442 7.75 -14.23 -31.06
N GLU A 443 6.62 -14.85 -30.70
CA GLU A 443 5.49 -15.12 -31.60
C GLU A 443 4.47 -13.97 -31.71
N ALA A 444 4.64 -12.86 -30.98
CA ALA A 444 3.76 -11.69 -31.06
C ALA A 444 4.30 -10.50 -31.89
N SER A 445 5.31 -10.70 -32.75
CA SER A 445 5.88 -9.62 -33.59
C SER A 445 5.81 -9.84 -35.11
N THR A 446 4.99 -10.76 -35.62
CA THR A 446 4.69 -10.82 -37.05
C THR A 446 3.41 -10.04 -37.36
N GLY A 447 3.54 -8.72 -37.49
CA GLY A 447 2.38 -7.88 -37.82
C GLY A 447 2.62 -6.37 -37.88
N THR A 448 3.83 -5.90 -38.19
CA THR A 448 3.99 -4.50 -38.64
C THR A 448 5.06 -4.48 -39.72
N THR A 449 4.59 -4.49 -40.96
CA THR A 449 5.38 -4.11 -42.14
C THR A 449 6.02 -2.74 -41.87
N PRO A 450 7.34 -2.58 -42.10
CA PRO A 450 7.96 -1.26 -42.10
C PRO A 450 7.27 -0.38 -43.16
N PRO A 451 7.09 0.94 -42.92
CA PRO A 451 6.70 1.84 -44.00
C PRO A 451 7.79 1.80 -45.07
N GLU A 452 7.36 1.59 -46.32
CA GLU A 452 8.18 1.65 -47.53
C GLU A 452 8.99 2.96 -47.56
N GLU A 453 10.32 2.85 -47.55
CA GLU A 453 11.23 3.97 -47.83
C GLU A 453 11.00 4.43 -49.28
N ILE A 454 10.48 5.65 -49.43
CA ILE A 454 10.45 6.33 -50.73
C ILE A 454 11.89 6.79 -51.04
N PRO A 455 12.54 6.35 -52.14
CA PRO A 455 13.89 6.76 -52.45
C PRO A 455 13.89 8.21 -52.93
N ALA A 456 14.70 9.06 -52.29
CA ALA A 456 15.03 10.38 -52.78
C ALA A 456 16.29 10.32 -53.64
N GLU A 457 16.11 10.32 -54.97
CA GLU A 457 17.15 10.78 -55.91
C GLU A 457 16.56 11.63 -57.04
N GLY A 458 17.10 12.85 -57.15
CA GLY A 458 17.34 13.54 -58.41
C GLY A 458 16.20 14.40 -58.98
N LEU A 459 16.28 15.72 -58.78
CA LEU A 459 16.04 16.69 -59.87
C LEU A 459 16.68 18.05 -59.54
N THR A 460 17.59 18.42 -60.43
CA THR A 460 18.39 19.64 -60.51
C THR A 460 17.61 20.82 -61.08
N GLY A 461 17.90 22.04 -60.60
CA GLY A 461 17.59 23.35 -61.24
C GLY A 461 16.11 23.78 -61.13
N THR A 462 15.75 24.99 -60.70
CA THR A 462 16.15 26.30 -61.25
C THR A 462 15.70 27.44 -60.30
N LYS A 463 16.33 28.61 -60.42
CA LYS A 463 16.24 29.85 -59.62
C LYS A 463 14.84 30.50 -59.53
N ALA A 464 14.54 31.20 -58.42
CA ALA A 464 14.38 32.68 -58.33
C ALA A 464 13.72 33.16 -57.00
N ASN A 465 14.31 34.23 -56.42
CA ASN A 465 13.85 35.29 -55.48
C ASN A 465 12.36 35.30 -55.01
N ASP A 466 11.96 35.68 -53.79
CA ASP A 466 12.24 36.95 -53.08
C ASP A 466 11.65 36.94 -51.62
N VAL A 467 12.36 37.59 -50.66
CA VAL A 467 11.86 38.39 -49.47
C VAL A 467 11.32 37.67 -48.19
N PRO A 468 11.47 38.19 -46.93
CA PRO A 468 12.63 38.62 -46.11
C PRO A 468 12.69 37.88 -44.72
N PRO A 469 13.67 38.13 -43.81
CA PRO A 469 13.71 37.48 -42.49
C PRO A 469 12.89 38.23 -41.42
N ALA A 470 12.13 37.49 -40.61
CA ALA A 470 11.44 37.97 -39.41
C ALA A 470 12.39 38.08 -38.19
N PRO A 471 12.10 38.94 -37.19
CA PRO A 471 13.11 39.50 -36.31
C PRO A 471 13.41 38.65 -35.06
N VAL A 472 14.64 38.77 -34.59
CA VAL A 472 15.16 38.22 -33.32
C VAL A 472 14.63 39.03 -32.14
N VAL A 473 13.92 38.38 -31.21
CA VAL A 473 13.48 38.98 -29.94
C VAL A 473 14.40 38.49 -28.80
N LYS A 474 15.05 39.45 -28.12
CA LYS A 474 15.88 39.25 -26.91
C LYS A 474 15.01 38.98 -25.67
N PRO A 475 15.53 38.26 -24.65
CA PRO A 475 14.77 37.94 -23.43
C PRO A 475 14.60 39.16 -22.52
N LYS A 476 13.37 39.33 -21.99
CA LYS A 476 13.02 40.33 -20.98
C LYS A 476 13.17 39.74 -19.57
N ALA A 477 13.59 40.62 -18.66
CA ALA A 477 13.94 40.36 -17.26
C ALA A 477 12.79 39.82 -16.39
N SER A 478 13.19 39.06 -15.39
CA SER A 478 12.42 38.51 -14.26
C SER A 478 11.80 39.59 -13.36
N PRO A 479 10.58 39.39 -12.82
CA PRO A 479 10.01 40.28 -11.82
C PRO A 479 10.41 39.89 -10.40
N SER A 480 10.71 40.93 -9.61
CA SER A 480 11.02 40.96 -8.19
C SER A 480 9.84 40.58 -7.29
N THR A 481 10.11 39.81 -6.24
CA THR A 481 9.23 39.54 -5.09
C THR A 481 9.06 40.77 -4.19
N PRO A 482 7.87 41.00 -3.59
CA PRO A 482 7.74 41.95 -2.49
C PRO A 482 8.01 41.26 -1.14
N SER A 483 8.80 41.95 -0.32
CA SER A 483 9.09 41.63 1.07
C SER A 483 7.91 41.98 1.98
N THR A 484 7.43 41.02 2.77
CA THR A 484 6.54 41.28 3.91
C THR A 484 7.32 40.99 5.20
N SER A 485 7.67 42.05 5.91
CA SER A 485 8.20 42.03 7.27
C SER A 485 7.07 41.79 8.26
N ALA A 486 7.21 40.75 9.09
CA ALA A 486 6.43 40.57 10.31
C ALA A 486 7.40 40.71 11.49
N GLU A 487 7.21 41.77 12.29
CA GLU A 487 7.72 41.84 13.66
C GLU A 487 6.65 41.29 14.63
N PRO A 488 7.05 40.72 15.78
CA PRO A 488 6.14 40.33 16.85
C PRO A 488 6.03 41.46 17.89
N ASP A 489 4.81 41.80 18.31
CA ASP A 489 4.59 42.60 19.51
C ASP A 489 4.04 41.71 20.64
N GLU A 490 4.72 41.82 21.79
CA GLU A 490 4.30 41.35 23.11
C GLU A 490 3.09 42.14 23.63
N ALA A 491 2.12 41.44 24.21
CA ALA A 491 1.36 41.83 25.41
C ALA A 491 0.63 40.61 26.00
#